data_AF-A0A2V8YZW2-F1
#
_entry.id   AF-A0A2V8YZW2-F1
#
_cell.length_a   1.000
_cell.length_b   1.000
_cell.length_c   1.000
_cell.angle_alpha   90.00
_cell.angle_beta   90.00
_cell.angle_gamma   90.00
#
_symmetry.space_group_name_H-M   'P 1'
#
loop_
_entity.id
_entity.type
_entity.pdbx_description
1 polymer ?
#
loop_
_entity_poly.entity_id
_entity_poly.type
_entity_poly.pdbx_seq_one_letter_code
_entity_poly.pdbx_strand_id
1 'polypeptide(L)'
;MRQTLHIFKKDVRHLWFEIAVAITVVAAFTFTGARRALWLVHPATNRTAAWTLVMILLPLAWWTLIARVIHDEALPGDSQFWITRPYSWKSLLGAKALFILAFINIPMLLADGVIVRAYGLPLGIEMPGLLWSQVLIAIVFILPIAALSALTTGFVQLIFAVLTPCVITLGIAIVAPEVVLGGFFSGSDWVKTYYVFLLMSVAASGILVWQYSMRRTAAARSLALAAGILAVLGMTLIPWSAAFRIQSWFSKQRLDQSLVHVDFDSGNRWLTRAVIVEGGGRVRVELPLTITGLPAGMIAKPEGFSVDLQAPDGAMWQADQLPLRIASKMGQKFSLEATVDSAFYRRVKDEPLKVRGSVYMTLFGNRQTVRVPFGDRSVPVPRVGVCSASGGANGQSYFLICSSAFRFPPVLFSYSFKQSAKEAVQDVWSSTEPRRPISYSPFPAELGISPVSQDFTFSTVAVPLSEARVDTVEPLAHIRRNLEINNLRLGDFEVRPAPVSP
;
A
#
# COMPACT_ATOMS: atom_id res chain seq x y z
N MET A 1 21.85 4.93 33.99
CA MET A 1 20.78 3.92 34.22
C MET A 1 19.94 4.20 35.45
N ARG A 2 20.50 4.36 36.67
CA ARG A 2 19.70 4.68 37.87
C ARG A 2 18.81 5.93 37.72
N GLN A 3 19.36 7.00 37.14
CA GLN A 3 18.63 8.25 36.88
C GLN A 3 17.47 8.05 35.89
N THR A 4 17.72 7.34 34.78
CA THR A 4 16.71 6.96 33.77
C THR A 4 15.53 6.20 34.39
N LEU A 5 15.82 5.19 35.22
CA LEU A 5 14.79 4.39 35.89
C LEU A 5 13.99 5.20 36.91
N HIS A 6 14.62 6.15 37.60
CA HIS A 6 13.93 7.04 38.51
C HIS A 6 12.93 7.95 37.78
N ILE A 7 13.35 8.56 36.66
CA ILE A 7 12.47 9.38 35.81
C ILE A 7 11.32 8.53 35.27
N PHE A 8 11.61 7.35 34.73
CA PHE A 8 10.60 6.40 34.26
C PHE A 8 9.57 6.06 35.34
N LYS A 9 10.01 5.72 36.57
CA LYS A 9 9.10 5.38 37.67
C LYS A 9 8.22 6.57 38.09
N LYS A 10 8.77 7.79 38.05
CA LYS A 10 8.02 9.03 38.27
C LYS A 10 6.92 9.19 37.19
N ASP A 11 7.30 9.08 35.92
CA ASP A 11 6.36 9.22 34.79
C ASP A 11 5.23 8.18 34.85
N VAL A 12 5.55 6.92 35.18
CA VAL A 12 4.56 5.83 35.34
C VAL A 12 3.54 6.14 36.45
N ARG A 13 4.01 6.66 37.59
CA ARG A 13 3.12 6.99 38.71
C ARG A 13 2.23 8.18 38.37
N HIS A 14 2.75 9.15 37.62
CA HIS A 14 2.01 10.36 37.26
C HIS A 14 0.95 10.08 36.18
N LEU A 15 1.30 9.30 35.14
CA LEU A 15 0.48 9.05 33.96
C LEU A 15 -0.26 7.70 34.00
N TRP A 16 -0.54 7.18 35.20
CA TRP A 16 -1.10 5.83 35.36
C TRP A 16 -2.49 5.70 34.74
N PHE A 17 -3.31 6.76 34.76
CA PHE A 17 -4.62 6.78 34.13
C PHE A 17 -4.51 6.70 32.61
N GLU A 18 -3.65 7.52 31.99
CA GLU A 18 -3.41 7.50 30.55
C GLU A 18 -2.82 6.16 30.09
N ILE A 19 -1.90 5.58 30.89
CA ILE A 19 -1.38 4.22 30.67
C ILE A 19 -2.53 3.20 30.69
N ALA A 20 -3.40 3.25 31.69
CA ALA A 20 -4.54 2.33 31.80
C ALA A 20 -5.48 2.45 30.60
N VAL A 21 -5.76 3.66 30.12
CA VAL A 21 -6.55 3.89 28.90
C VAL A 21 -5.86 3.29 27.67
N ALA A 22 -4.58 3.57 27.47
CA ALA A 22 -3.83 3.03 26.33
C ALA A 22 -3.80 1.49 26.32
N ILE A 23 -3.54 0.88 27.48
CA ILE A 23 -3.56 -0.59 27.63
C ILE A 23 -4.97 -1.14 27.38
N THR A 24 -6.02 -0.47 27.87
CA THR A 24 -7.41 -0.90 27.65
C THR A 24 -7.78 -0.87 26.16
N VAL A 25 -7.35 0.16 25.43
CA VAL A 25 -7.58 0.26 23.98
C VAL A 25 -6.81 -0.83 23.24
N VAL A 26 -5.57 -1.13 23.63
CA VAL A 26 -4.79 -2.25 23.06
C VAL A 26 -5.43 -3.61 23.38
N ALA A 27 -5.98 -3.79 24.59
CA ALA A 27 -6.71 -5.00 24.96
C ALA A 27 -7.99 -5.16 24.13
N ALA A 28 -8.75 -4.06 23.93
CA ALA A 28 -9.93 -4.05 23.06
C ALA A 28 -9.55 -4.36 21.60
N PHE A 29 -8.42 -3.84 21.12
CA PHE A 29 -7.87 -4.17 19.80
C PHE A 29 -7.52 -5.65 19.67
N THR A 30 -6.83 -6.21 20.66
CA THR A 30 -6.48 -7.63 20.71
C THR A 30 -7.74 -8.50 20.72
N PHE A 31 -8.72 -8.17 21.56
CA PHE A 31 -9.97 -8.91 21.68
C PHE A 31 -10.78 -8.86 20.38
N THR A 32 -10.98 -7.68 19.81
CA THR A 32 -11.74 -7.52 18.56
C THR A 32 -11.02 -8.17 17.38
N GLY A 33 -9.68 -8.05 17.31
CA GLY A 33 -8.85 -8.70 16.28
C GLY A 33 -8.90 -10.23 16.36
N ALA A 34 -8.73 -10.79 17.56
CA ALA A 34 -8.81 -12.24 17.79
C ALA A 34 -10.23 -12.78 17.57
N ARG A 35 -11.26 -12.03 17.96
CA ARG A 35 -12.67 -12.42 17.72
C ARG A 35 -12.98 -12.51 16.22
N ARG A 36 -12.37 -11.66 15.38
CA ARG A 36 -12.51 -11.75 13.91
C ARG A 36 -11.88 -13.03 13.34
N ALA A 37 -10.89 -13.61 14.03
CA ALA A 37 -10.33 -14.92 13.66
C ALA A 37 -11.30 -16.08 13.92
N LEU A 38 -12.12 -15.99 14.98
CA LEU A 38 -13.12 -17.01 15.31
C LEU A 38 -14.31 -17.01 14.33
N TRP A 39 -14.60 -15.86 13.73
CA TRP A 39 -15.72 -15.68 12.81
C TRP A 39 -15.25 -15.10 11.48
N LEU A 40 -14.21 -15.71 10.89
CA LEU A 40 -13.66 -15.31 9.59
C LEU A 40 -14.77 -15.15 8.54
N VAL A 41 -15.80 -15.99 8.65
CA VAL A 41 -16.80 -16.28 7.63
C VAL A 41 -18.01 -15.32 7.61
N HIS A 42 -18.26 -14.54 8.66
CA HIS A 42 -19.45 -13.67 8.72
C HIS A 42 -19.15 -12.21 8.34
N PRO A 43 -19.64 -11.72 7.18
CA PRO A 43 -19.34 -10.35 6.71
C PRO A 43 -19.87 -9.25 7.64
N ALA A 44 -20.98 -9.50 8.35
CA ALA A 44 -21.52 -8.58 9.37
C ALA A 44 -20.57 -8.44 10.57
N THR A 45 -19.88 -9.51 10.95
CA THR A 45 -18.93 -9.54 12.07
C THR A 45 -17.56 -8.97 11.67
N ASN A 46 -17.20 -9.07 10.38
CA ASN A 46 -15.91 -8.57 9.89
C ASN A 46 -15.87 -7.04 9.69
N ARG A 47 -17.02 -6.36 9.68
CA ARG A 47 -17.17 -4.89 9.63
C ARG A 47 -17.92 -4.33 10.86
N THR A 48 -17.60 -4.80 12.06
CA THR A 48 -18.20 -4.21 13.27
C THR A 48 -17.71 -2.77 13.49
N ALA A 49 -18.63 -1.85 13.80
CA ALA A 49 -18.30 -0.47 14.20
C ALA A 49 -17.27 -0.42 15.35
N ALA A 50 -17.25 -1.44 16.21
CA ALA A 50 -16.26 -1.58 17.28
C ALA A 50 -14.82 -1.67 16.76
N TRP A 51 -14.56 -2.41 15.68
CA TRP A 51 -13.22 -2.53 15.10
C TRP A 51 -12.73 -1.21 14.52
N THR A 52 -13.58 -0.54 13.75
CA THR A 52 -13.26 0.78 13.17
C THR A 52 -13.02 1.82 14.26
N LEU A 53 -13.82 1.79 15.33
CA LEU A 53 -13.67 2.69 16.46
C LEU A 53 -12.33 2.43 17.19
N VAL A 54 -11.98 1.18 17.46
CA VAL A 54 -10.71 0.84 18.11
C VAL A 54 -9.51 1.24 17.24
N MET A 55 -9.58 1.02 15.92
CA MET A 55 -8.54 1.44 14.98
C MET A 55 -8.26 2.94 14.98
N ILE A 56 -9.26 3.76 15.30
CA ILE A 56 -9.11 5.22 15.43
C ILE A 56 -8.64 5.59 16.84
N LEU A 57 -9.19 4.96 17.88
CA LEU A 57 -8.82 5.26 19.27
C LEU A 57 -7.38 4.91 19.59
N LEU A 58 -6.83 3.88 18.97
CA LEU A 58 -5.50 3.35 19.26
C LEU A 58 -4.36 4.35 18.95
N PRO A 59 -4.24 4.94 17.74
CA PRO A 59 -3.26 5.99 17.49
C PRO A 59 -3.53 7.25 18.33
N LEU A 60 -4.80 7.60 18.60
CA LEU A 60 -5.13 8.74 19.46
C LEU A 60 -4.65 8.54 20.89
N ALA A 61 -4.86 7.36 21.48
CA ALA A 61 -4.40 7.01 22.82
C ALA A 61 -2.86 7.01 22.91
N TRP A 62 -2.19 6.55 21.85
CA TRP A 62 -0.72 6.62 21.78
C TRP A 62 -0.23 8.06 21.69
N TRP A 63 -0.83 8.87 20.83
CA TRP A 63 -0.45 10.26 20.65
C TRP A 63 -0.67 11.09 21.91
N THR A 64 -1.78 10.90 22.61
CA THR A 64 -2.04 11.58 23.89
C THR A 64 -1.01 11.16 24.94
N LEU A 65 -0.72 9.86 25.05
CA LEU A 65 0.25 9.34 26.01
C LEU A 65 1.68 9.85 25.72
N ILE A 66 2.10 9.84 24.46
CA ILE A 66 3.43 10.35 24.04
C ILE A 66 3.52 11.86 24.27
N ALA A 67 2.49 12.62 23.90
CA ALA A 67 2.46 14.05 24.12
C ALA A 67 2.57 14.39 25.61
N ARG A 68 1.78 13.73 26.45
CA ARG A 68 1.78 13.93 27.90
C ARG A 68 3.13 13.62 28.52
N VAL A 69 3.76 12.49 28.19
CA VAL A 69 5.04 12.12 28.80
C VAL A 69 6.18 13.05 28.39
N ILE A 70 6.10 13.66 27.20
CA ILE A 70 7.07 14.65 26.73
C ILE A 70 6.78 16.04 27.30
N HIS A 71 5.51 16.46 27.35
CA HIS A 71 5.11 17.77 27.87
C HIS A 71 5.21 17.89 29.40
N ASP A 72 5.18 16.78 30.14
CA ASP A 72 5.48 16.78 31.59
C ASP A 72 6.87 17.36 31.89
N GLU A 73 7.76 17.31 30.90
CA GLU A 73 9.09 17.93 30.89
C GLU A 73 9.27 18.74 29.59
N ALA A 74 8.32 19.65 29.30
CA ALA A 74 8.22 20.40 28.06
C ALA A 74 9.45 21.25 27.73
N LEU A 75 10.33 20.74 26.86
CA LEU A 75 11.61 21.34 26.43
C LEU A 75 11.58 22.83 26.03
N PRO A 76 10.57 23.31 25.26
CA PRO A 76 10.44 24.74 24.94
C PRO A 76 9.51 25.47 25.93
N GLY A 77 9.78 26.75 26.17
CA GLY A 77 8.98 27.64 27.03
C GLY A 77 9.73 28.10 28.28
N ASP A 78 9.02 28.79 29.19
CA ASP A 78 9.62 29.48 30.33
C ASP A 78 9.61 28.64 31.63
N SER A 79 8.87 27.53 31.64
CA SER A 79 8.78 26.59 32.77
C SER A 79 9.82 25.45 32.69
N GLN A 80 11.09 25.77 32.45
CA GLN A 80 12.17 24.78 32.29
C GLN A 80 12.69 24.27 33.64
N PHE A 81 11.89 23.44 34.31
CA PHE A 81 12.17 22.94 35.67
C PHE A 81 13.44 22.07 35.78
N TRP A 82 13.95 21.49 34.69
CA TRP A 82 15.16 20.66 34.72
C TRP A 82 16.48 21.45 34.61
N ILE A 83 16.47 22.78 34.39
CA ILE A 83 17.71 23.59 34.41
C ILE A 83 18.36 23.57 35.81
N THR A 84 17.53 23.49 36.86
CA THR A 84 17.97 23.56 38.25
C THR A 84 18.34 22.19 38.84
N ARG A 85 18.22 21.10 38.08
CA ARG A 85 18.59 19.74 38.53
C ARG A 85 19.61 19.10 37.57
N PRO A 86 20.58 18.32 38.08
CA PRO A 86 21.64 17.70 37.28
C PRO A 86 21.13 16.48 36.49
N TYR A 87 20.17 16.69 35.58
CA TYR A 87 19.71 15.65 34.66
C TYR A 87 20.55 15.66 33.38
N SER A 88 21.14 14.51 33.06
CA SER A 88 21.77 14.33 31.75
C SER A 88 20.70 14.16 30.66
N TRP A 89 20.84 14.88 29.54
CA TRP A 89 19.88 14.81 28.43
C TRP A 89 19.70 13.36 27.90
N LYS A 90 20.78 12.56 27.93
CA LYS A 90 20.76 11.13 27.58
C LYS A 90 19.85 10.33 28.49
N SER A 91 19.84 10.64 29.80
CA SER A 91 18.97 9.96 30.76
C SER A 91 17.51 10.37 30.62
N LEU A 92 17.24 11.63 30.24
CA LEU A 92 15.88 12.11 29.96
C LEU A 92 15.31 11.42 28.72
N LEU A 93 16.04 11.50 27.59
CA LEU A 93 15.64 10.89 26.32
C LEU A 93 15.49 9.37 26.47
N GLY A 94 16.44 8.72 27.15
CA GLY A 94 16.38 7.29 27.44
C GLY A 94 15.18 6.90 28.30
N ALA A 95 14.73 7.75 29.23
CA ALA A 95 13.56 7.47 30.06
C ALA A 95 12.26 7.55 29.23
N LYS A 96 12.13 8.57 28.36
CA LYS A 96 10.99 8.69 27.44
C LYS A 96 10.96 7.53 26.43
N ALA A 97 12.11 7.16 25.88
CA ALA A 97 12.23 5.99 25.01
C ALA A 97 11.79 4.70 25.74
N LEU A 98 12.27 4.47 26.97
CA LEU A 98 11.87 3.32 27.78
C LEU A 98 10.37 3.30 28.08
N PHE A 99 9.78 4.46 28.37
CA PHE A 99 8.34 4.60 28.59
C PHE A 99 7.52 4.20 27.36
N ILE A 100 7.88 4.74 26.19
CA ILE A 100 7.22 4.42 24.92
C ILE A 100 7.41 2.94 24.55
N LEU A 101 8.59 2.36 24.80
CA LEU A 101 8.81 0.93 24.59
C LEU A 101 7.92 0.09 25.51
N ALA A 102 7.84 0.43 26.79
CA ALA A 102 7.11 -0.35 27.80
C ALA A 102 5.59 -0.30 27.63
N PHE A 103 5.01 0.85 27.26
CA PHE A 103 3.55 1.04 27.28
C PHE A 103 2.90 1.16 25.90
N ILE A 104 3.69 1.22 24.82
CA ILE A 104 3.17 1.25 23.45
C ILE A 104 3.68 0.06 22.66
N ASN A 105 5.00 -0.07 22.48
CA ASN A 105 5.57 -1.10 21.60
C ASN A 105 5.39 -2.51 22.17
N ILE A 106 5.70 -2.75 23.46
CA ILE A 106 5.55 -4.10 24.05
C ILE A 106 4.08 -4.57 24.05
N PRO A 107 3.10 -3.77 24.52
CA PRO A 107 1.69 -4.18 24.46
C PRO A 107 1.23 -4.43 23.02
N MET A 108 1.65 -3.60 22.05
CA MET A 108 1.30 -3.79 20.65
C MET A 108 1.94 -5.04 20.04
N LEU A 109 3.21 -5.31 20.35
CA LEU A 109 3.92 -6.52 19.96
C LEU A 109 3.20 -7.79 20.45
N LEU A 110 2.75 -7.76 21.71
CA LEU A 110 1.97 -8.85 22.31
C LEU A 110 0.59 -8.99 21.66
N ALA A 111 -0.10 -7.86 21.42
CA ALA A 111 -1.38 -7.84 20.72
C ALA A 111 -1.27 -8.45 19.32
N ASP A 112 -0.24 -8.06 18.57
CA ASP A 112 0.02 -8.58 17.23
C ASP A 112 0.28 -10.08 17.25
N GLY A 113 1.10 -10.56 18.20
CA GLY A 113 1.36 -11.98 18.37
C GLY A 113 0.10 -12.79 18.71
N VAL A 114 -0.75 -12.27 19.60
CA VAL A 114 -2.02 -12.93 19.96
C VAL A 114 -2.96 -12.99 18.77
N ILE A 115 -3.10 -11.88 18.02
CA ILE A 115 -3.97 -11.83 16.84
C ILE A 115 -3.44 -12.81 15.77
N VAL A 116 -2.17 -12.74 15.38
CA VAL A 116 -1.59 -13.66 14.37
C VAL A 116 -1.80 -15.12 14.76
N ARG A 117 -1.60 -15.46 16.04
CA ARG A 117 -1.82 -16.81 16.56
C ARG A 117 -3.29 -17.24 16.52
N ALA A 118 -4.22 -16.31 16.74
CA ALA A 118 -5.66 -16.57 16.66
C ALA A 118 -6.11 -16.91 15.22
N TYR A 119 -5.48 -16.32 14.20
CA TYR A 119 -5.71 -16.65 12.79
C TYR A 119 -5.07 -17.97 12.34
N GLY A 120 -4.38 -18.69 13.25
CA GLY A 120 -3.73 -19.97 12.93
C GLY A 120 -2.39 -19.82 12.21
N LEU A 121 -1.80 -18.63 12.20
CA LEU A 121 -0.52 -18.36 11.55
C LEU A 121 0.65 -18.67 12.53
N PRO A 122 1.74 -19.32 12.07
CA PRO A 122 2.84 -19.74 12.92
C PRO A 122 3.77 -18.56 13.29
N LEU A 123 3.85 -18.23 14.58
CA LEU A 123 4.65 -17.09 15.07
C LEU A 123 6.14 -17.17 14.71
N GLY A 124 6.73 -18.37 14.69
CA GLY A 124 8.16 -18.54 14.42
C GLY A 124 8.58 -18.06 13.02
N ILE A 125 7.73 -18.26 12.02
CA ILE A 125 7.99 -17.81 10.64
C ILE A 125 7.71 -16.31 10.50
N GLU A 126 6.72 -15.81 11.25
CA GLU A 126 6.25 -14.42 11.18
C GLU A 126 7.00 -13.45 12.11
N MET A 127 8.00 -13.92 12.86
CA MET A 127 8.82 -13.07 13.75
C MET A 127 9.44 -11.85 13.05
N PRO A 128 10.02 -11.96 11.83
CA PRO A 128 10.53 -10.79 11.11
C PRO A 128 9.44 -9.77 10.78
N GLY A 129 8.24 -10.23 10.44
CA GLY A 129 7.08 -9.37 10.17
C GLY A 129 6.63 -8.63 11.42
N LEU A 130 6.57 -9.32 12.55
CA LEU A 130 6.19 -8.77 13.85
C LEU A 130 7.17 -7.68 14.34
N LEU A 131 8.49 -7.91 14.19
CA LEU A 131 9.51 -6.91 14.52
C LEU A 131 9.50 -5.72 13.54
N TRP A 132 9.36 -5.98 12.24
CA TRP A 132 9.28 -4.92 11.24
C TRP A 132 8.03 -4.06 11.40
N SER A 133 6.91 -4.66 11.78
CA SER A 133 5.68 -3.94 12.14
C SER A 133 5.94 -2.90 13.23
N GLN A 134 6.68 -3.27 14.30
CA GLN A 134 7.03 -2.31 15.36
C GLN A 134 7.92 -1.18 14.85
N VAL A 135 8.85 -1.47 13.94
CA VAL A 135 9.69 -0.43 13.29
C VAL A 135 8.81 0.53 12.49
N LEU A 136 7.86 0.03 11.71
CA LEU A 136 6.94 0.86 10.93
C LEU A 136 6.03 1.70 11.83
N ILE A 137 5.47 1.11 12.90
CA ILE A 137 4.68 1.82 13.91
C ILE A 137 5.52 2.92 14.56
N ALA A 138 6.77 2.62 14.92
CA ALA A 138 7.67 3.59 15.52
C ALA A 138 7.95 4.77 14.57
N ILE A 139 8.25 4.50 13.30
CA ILE A 139 8.57 5.52 12.30
C ILE A 139 7.37 6.40 11.97
N VAL A 140 6.17 5.82 11.86
CA VAL A 140 4.99 6.52 11.34
C VAL A 140 4.14 7.13 12.45
N PHE A 141 3.95 6.44 13.59
CA PHE A 141 3.04 6.89 14.64
C PHE A 141 3.75 7.47 15.86
N ILE A 142 4.95 7.00 16.21
CA ILE A 142 5.62 7.35 17.47
C ILE A 142 6.62 8.49 17.29
N LEU A 143 7.57 8.35 16.35
CA LEU A 143 8.63 9.33 16.14
C LEU A 143 8.10 10.71 15.72
N PRO A 144 7.13 10.84 14.78
CA PRO A 144 6.63 12.15 14.37
C PRO A 144 5.93 12.87 15.52
N ILE A 145 5.07 12.18 16.26
CA ILE A 145 4.37 12.81 17.40
C ILE A 145 5.35 13.13 18.54
N ALA A 146 6.37 12.29 18.78
CA ALA A 146 7.40 12.59 19.77
C ALA A 146 8.21 13.83 19.39
N ALA A 147 8.60 13.94 18.11
CA ALA A 147 9.32 15.11 17.59
C ALA A 147 8.46 16.38 17.66
N LEU A 148 7.20 16.33 17.25
CA LEU A 148 6.27 17.46 17.35
C LEU A 148 5.99 17.86 18.81
N SER A 149 5.84 16.88 19.72
CA SER A 149 5.67 17.15 21.16
C SER A 149 6.90 17.86 21.73
N ALA A 150 8.11 17.51 21.28
CA ALA A 150 9.33 18.17 21.70
C ALA A 150 9.48 19.61 21.15
N LEU A 151 8.76 19.97 20.09
CA LEU A 151 8.79 21.30 19.46
C LEU A 151 7.69 22.25 19.98
N THR A 152 6.73 21.72 20.72
CA THR A 152 5.54 22.44 21.20
C THR A 152 5.61 22.64 22.71
N THR A 153 5.09 23.77 23.18
CA THR A 153 5.11 24.10 24.62
C THR A 153 3.94 23.48 25.37
N GLY A 154 2.93 22.96 24.66
CA GLY A 154 1.76 22.34 25.27
C GLY A 154 0.80 21.72 24.27
N PHE A 155 -0.25 21.11 24.81
CA PHE A 155 -1.17 20.25 24.05
C PHE A 155 -1.96 20.99 22.97
N VAL A 156 -2.37 22.23 23.21
CA VAL A 156 -3.09 23.05 22.22
C VAL A 156 -2.24 23.31 20.98
N GLN A 157 -0.97 23.68 21.17
CA GLN A 157 -0.05 23.90 20.04
C GLN A 157 0.21 22.60 19.27
N LEU A 158 0.29 21.46 19.97
CA LEU A 158 0.43 20.16 19.34
C LEU A 158 -0.80 19.81 18.47
N ILE A 159 -2.00 20.06 18.98
CA ILE A 159 -3.24 19.84 18.21
C ILE A 159 -3.21 20.65 16.92
N PHE A 160 -2.86 21.94 16.98
CA PHE A 160 -2.74 22.76 15.75
C PHE A 160 -1.63 22.24 14.82
N ALA A 161 -0.48 21.84 15.37
CA ALA A 161 0.63 21.30 14.59
C ALA A 161 0.26 20.01 13.83
N VAL A 162 -0.64 19.19 14.39
CA VAL A 162 -1.13 17.96 13.74
C VAL A 162 -2.32 18.25 12.81
N LEU A 163 -3.27 19.09 13.22
CA LEU A 163 -4.47 19.38 12.43
C LEU A 163 -4.18 20.21 11.18
N THR A 164 -3.28 21.19 11.24
CA THR A 164 -3.00 22.07 10.10
C THR A 164 -2.54 21.28 8.85
N PRO A 165 -1.54 20.37 8.93
CA PRO A 165 -1.18 19.51 7.80
C PRO A 165 -2.34 18.63 7.32
N CYS A 166 -3.14 18.08 8.22
CA CYS A 166 -4.31 17.26 7.86
C CYS A 166 -5.36 18.06 7.08
N VAL A 167 -5.67 19.28 7.51
CA VAL A 167 -6.63 20.17 6.83
C VAL A 167 -6.09 20.63 5.49
N ILE A 168 -4.80 20.96 5.39
CA ILE A 168 -4.15 21.30 4.11
C ILE A 168 -4.24 20.12 3.15
N THR A 169 -3.90 18.91 3.61
CA THR A 169 -3.95 17.69 2.79
C THR A 169 -5.38 17.39 2.33
N LEU A 170 -6.37 17.55 3.22
CA LEU A 170 -7.78 17.40 2.88
C LEU A 170 -8.24 18.44 1.85
N GLY A 171 -7.83 19.71 2.01
CA GLY A 171 -8.13 20.78 1.06
C GLY A 171 -7.55 20.49 -0.33
N ILE A 172 -6.28 20.05 -0.40
CA ILE A 172 -5.66 19.64 -1.66
C ILE A 172 -6.38 18.42 -2.25
N ALA A 173 -6.81 17.45 -1.44
CA ALA A 173 -7.55 16.28 -1.93
C ALA A 173 -8.90 16.64 -2.56
N ILE A 174 -9.56 17.70 -2.06
CA ILE A 174 -10.82 18.21 -2.62
C ILE A 174 -10.57 18.93 -3.95
N VAL A 175 -9.53 19.75 -4.04
CA VAL A 175 -9.25 20.60 -5.22
C VAL A 175 -8.52 19.84 -6.33
N ALA A 176 -7.61 18.95 -5.97
CA ALA A 176 -6.76 18.19 -6.89
C ALA A 176 -6.71 16.72 -6.46
N PRO A 177 -7.83 15.97 -6.63
CA PRO A 177 -7.92 14.60 -6.16
C PRO A 177 -6.85 13.70 -6.77
N GLU A 178 -6.44 13.91 -8.02
CA GLU A 178 -5.39 13.13 -8.68
C GLU A 178 -4.02 13.23 -7.96
N VAL A 179 -3.71 14.38 -7.33
CA VAL A 179 -2.43 14.61 -6.65
C VAL A 179 -2.37 13.85 -5.31
N VAL A 180 -3.48 13.87 -4.54
CA VAL A 180 -3.53 13.21 -3.23
C VAL A 180 -3.95 11.76 -3.37
N LEU A 181 -5.03 11.47 -4.10
CA LEU A 181 -5.52 10.09 -4.27
C LEU A 181 -4.62 9.27 -5.21
N GLY A 182 -4.04 9.86 -6.26
CA GLY A 182 -3.12 9.14 -7.15
C GLY A 182 -1.79 8.78 -6.48
N GLY A 183 -1.31 9.63 -5.56
CA GLY A 183 -0.10 9.37 -4.76
C GLY A 183 -0.32 8.42 -3.57
N PHE A 184 -1.48 8.46 -2.91
CA PHE A 184 -1.78 7.61 -1.74
C PHE A 184 -2.44 6.27 -2.09
N PHE A 185 -3.20 6.17 -3.20
CA PHE A 185 -3.96 4.96 -3.56
C PHE A 185 -3.40 4.21 -4.78
N SER A 186 -2.34 4.70 -5.44
CA SER A 186 -1.55 3.82 -6.31
C SER A 186 -0.74 2.88 -5.43
N GLY A 187 -1.35 1.76 -5.04
CA GLY A 187 -0.75 0.76 -4.13
C GLY A 187 0.47 0.02 -4.70
N SER A 188 1.21 0.62 -5.62
CA SER A 188 2.27 -0.03 -6.38
C SER A 188 3.63 0.68 -6.33
N ASP A 189 3.85 1.72 -5.52
CA ASP A 189 5.20 2.31 -5.36
C ASP A 189 5.71 2.31 -3.91
N TRP A 190 5.99 1.10 -3.40
CA TRP A 190 6.62 0.92 -2.10
C TRP A 190 7.93 1.72 -1.96
N VAL A 191 8.63 2.01 -3.06
CA VAL A 191 9.90 2.78 -3.03
C VAL A 191 9.64 4.20 -2.53
N LYS A 192 8.62 4.87 -3.06
CA LYS A 192 8.22 6.21 -2.60
C LYS A 192 7.78 6.21 -1.14
N THR A 193 7.00 5.20 -0.74
CA THR A 193 6.57 5.04 0.66
C THR A 193 7.76 4.89 1.61
N TYR A 194 8.71 4.00 1.28
CA TYR A 194 9.89 3.77 2.11
C TYR A 194 10.87 4.95 2.10
N TYR A 195 10.95 5.72 1.01
CA TYR A 195 11.67 6.99 0.99
C TYR A 195 11.13 7.97 2.04
N VAL A 196 9.80 8.13 2.13
CA VAL A 196 9.18 8.99 3.14
C VAL A 196 9.40 8.43 4.55
N PHE A 197 9.35 7.12 4.75
CA PHE A 197 9.65 6.50 6.05
C PHE A 197 11.09 6.77 6.50
N LEU A 198 12.06 6.65 5.59
CA LEU A 198 13.45 6.97 5.87
C LEU A 198 13.61 8.44 6.27
N LEU A 199 13.01 9.34 5.49
CA LEU A 199 13.07 10.77 5.74
C LEU A 199 12.44 11.14 7.09
N MET A 200 11.27 10.59 7.42
CA MET A 200 10.62 10.78 8.72
C MET A 200 11.47 10.27 9.87
N SER A 201 12.05 9.07 9.74
CA SER A 201 12.91 8.49 10.77
C SER A 201 14.15 9.35 11.05
N VAL A 202 14.85 9.79 9.99
CA VAL A 202 16.05 10.63 10.11
C VAL A 202 15.70 12.01 10.66
N ALA A 203 14.67 12.67 10.12
CA ALA A 203 14.28 14.00 10.55
C ALA A 203 13.78 14.02 12.00
N ALA A 204 12.89 13.10 12.39
CA ALA A 204 12.37 13.02 13.74
C ALA A 204 13.46 12.71 14.77
N SER A 205 14.37 11.77 14.45
CA SER A 205 15.51 11.46 15.31
C SER A 205 16.45 12.66 15.46
N GLY A 206 16.74 13.35 14.35
CA GLY A 206 17.54 14.57 14.33
C GLY A 206 16.91 15.68 15.19
N ILE A 207 15.60 15.91 15.05
CA ILE A 207 14.82 16.87 15.85
C ILE A 207 14.94 16.53 17.34
N LEU A 208 14.69 15.28 17.73
CA LEU A 208 14.75 14.86 19.13
C LEU A 208 16.16 15.05 19.70
N VAL A 209 17.20 14.61 18.99
CA VAL A 209 18.58 14.77 19.45
C VAL A 209 18.96 16.25 19.56
N TRP A 210 18.66 17.08 18.57
CA TRP A 210 18.96 18.51 18.62
C TRP A 210 18.20 19.23 19.74
N GLN A 211 16.92 18.90 19.95
CA GLN A 211 16.10 19.47 21.01
C GLN A 211 16.65 19.12 22.39
N TYR A 212 16.94 17.83 22.63
CA TYR A 212 17.42 17.37 23.94
C TYR A 212 18.86 17.78 24.25
N SER A 213 19.74 17.85 23.23
CA SER A 213 21.17 18.16 23.43
C SER A 213 21.49 19.65 23.39
N MET A 214 20.93 20.39 22.42
CA MET A 214 21.39 21.75 22.07
C MET A 214 20.27 22.79 22.16
N ARG A 215 19.00 22.38 22.37
CA ARG A 215 17.82 23.24 22.55
C ARG A 215 17.60 24.28 21.44
N ARG A 216 18.12 24.04 20.23
CA ARG A 216 17.96 24.93 19.07
C ARG A 216 16.60 24.71 18.41
N THR A 217 15.54 25.25 19.00
CA THR A 217 14.15 25.17 18.49
C THR A 217 13.99 25.70 17.08
N ALA A 218 14.64 26.81 16.72
CA ALA A 218 14.61 27.35 15.35
C ALA A 218 15.18 26.36 14.31
N ALA A 219 16.35 25.78 14.59
CA ALA A 219 17.00 24.82 13.69
C ALA A 219 16.21 23.50 13.56
N ALA A 220 15.57 23.04 14.63
CA ALA A 220 14.73 21.85 14.56
C ALA A 220 13.40 22.10 13.84
N ARG A 221 12.83 23.30 13.96
CA ARG A 221 11.65 23.71 13.18
C ARG A 221 11.97 23.84 11.69
N SER A 222 13.13 24.40 11.33
CA SER A 222 13.54 24.47 9.92
C SER A 222 13.80 23.07 9.35
N LEU A 223 14.40 22.16 10.13
CA LEU A 223 14.55 20.75 9.74
C LEU A 223 13.19 20.07 9.51
N ALA A 224 12.20 20.30 10.38
CA ALA A 224 10.86 19.75 10.21
C ALA A 224 10.18 20.25 8.92
N LEU A 225 10.27 21.55 8.64
CA LEU A 225 9.75 22.14 7.39
C LEU A 225 10.47 21.59 6.16
N ALA A 226 11.80 21.53 6.19
CA ALA A 226 12.60 20.99 5.09
C ALA A 226 12.28 19.51 4.82
N ALA A 227 12.12 18.69 5.87
CA ALA A 227 11.72 17.29 5.74
C ALA A 227 10.31 17.16 5.15
N GLY A 228 9.35 18.01 5.56
CA GLY A 228 8.01 18.04 4.97
C GLY A 228 8.03 18.35 3.47
N ILE A 229 8.80 19.37 3.07
CA ILE A 229 8.96 19.75 1.66
C ILE A 229 9.62 18.62 0.87
N LEU A 230 10.70 18.02 1.38
CA LEU A 230 11.39 16.89 0.73
C LEU A 230 10.53 15.63 0.63
N ALA A 231 9.59 15.40 1.56
CA ALA A 231 8.63 14.30 1.48
C ALA A 231 7.65 14.51 0.32
N VAL A 232 7.08 15.71 0.21
CA VAL A 232 6.16 16.08 -0.88
C VAL A 232 6.89 16.02 -2.22
N LEU A 233 8.08 16.62 -2.32
CA LEU A 233 8.89 16.60 -3.54
C LEU A 233 9.28 15.17 -3.94
N GLY A 234 9.64 14.30 -3.00
CA GLY A 234 9.96 12.90 -3.32
C GLY A 234 8.76 12.14 -3.87
N MET A 235 7.57 12.36 -3.30
CA MET A 235 6.34 11.71 -3.78
C MET A 235 5.96 12.15 -5.20
N THR A 236 6.22 13.41 -5.56
CA THR A 236 5.84 13.98 -6.87
C THR A 236 6.93 13.85 -7.94
N LEU A 237 8.21 14.02 -7.57
CA LEU A 237 9.32 14.09 -8.53
C LEU A 237 9.98 12.74 -8.82
N ILE A 238 9.82 11.72 -7.97
CA ILE A 238 10.39 10.39 -8.24
C ILE A 238 9.62 9.74 -9.40
N PRO A 239 10.25 9.53 -10.58
CA PRO A 239 9.59 8.90 -11.72
C PRO A 239 9.31 7.43 -11.43
N TRP A 240 8.18 6.92 -11.91
CA TRP A 240 7.82 5.50 -11.78
C TRP A 240 8.89 4.57 -12.37
N SER A 241 9.47 4.95 -13.52
CA SER A 241 10.57 4.21 -14.15
C SER A 241 11.82 4.08 -13.28
N ALA A 242 12.08 5.04 -12.37
CA ALA A 242 13.16 4.95 -11.39
C ALA A 242 12.81 3.98 -10.26
N ALA A 243 11.56 4.01 -9.76
CA ALA A 243 11.07 3.07 -8.75
C ALA A 243 11.09 1.61 -9.27
N PHE A 244 10.62 1.37 -10.49
CA PHE A 244 10.67 0.05 -11.11
C PHE A 244 12.10 -0.49 -11.26
N ARG A 245 13.07 0.39 -11.50
CA ARG A 245 14.50 0.02 -11.58
C ARG A 245 15.04 -0.44 -10.22
N ILE A 246 14.64 0.21 -9.14
CA ILE A 246 14.99 -0.21 -7.78
C ILE A 246 14.31 -1.56 -7.48
N GLN A 247 13.05 -1.72 -7.87
CA GLN A 247 12.33 -3.00 -7.74
C GLN A 247 13.01 -4.15 -8.50
N SER A 248 13.49 -3.91 -9.72
CA SER A 248 14.12 -4.96 -10.52
C SER A 248 15.45 -5.45 -9.95
N TRP A 249 16.14 -4.67 -9.10
CA TRP A 249 17.33 -5.11 -8.37
C TRP A 249 17.04 -6.26 -7.38
N PHE A 250 15.82 -6.35 -6.88
CA PHE A 250 15.38 -7.41 -5.96
C PHE A 250 14.79 -8.63 -6.69
N SER A 251 14.91 -8.68 -8.01
CA SER A 251 14.43 -9.81 -8.81
C SER A 251 15.18 -11.09 -8.49
N LYS A 252 14.43 -12.18 -8.28
CA LYS A 252 14.99 -13.50 -7.91
C LYS A 252 15.68 -14.21 -9.07
N GLN A 253 15.30 -13.91 -10.32
CA GLN A 253 15.78 -14.65 -11.48
C GLN A 253 16.23 -13.72 -12.60
N ARG A 254 17.46 -13.95 -13.09
CA ARG A 254 17.94 -13.36 -14.34
C ARG A 254 17.49 -14.26 -15.48
N LEU A 255 16.32 -13.96 -16.05
CA LEU A 255 15.86 -14.61 -17.28
C LEU A 255 16.61 -14.05 -18.48
N ASP A 256 16.86 -14.88 -19.50
CA ASP A 256 17.34 -14.38 -20.78
C ASP A 256 16.25 -13.52 -21.40
N GLN A 257 16.52 -12.23 -21.33
CA GLN A 257 15.59 -11.19 -21.70
C GLN A 257 15.34 -11.16 -23.21
N SER A 258 16.27 -11.66 -24.02
CA SER A 258 16.24 -11.55 -25.48
C SER A 258 15.03 -12.23 -26.14
N LEU A 259 14.41 -13.22 -25.48
CA LEU A 259 13.34 -14.05 -26.07
C LEU A 259 11.94 -13.43 -25.99
N VAL A 260 11.70 -12.48 -25.08
CA VAL A 260 10.37 -11.88 -24.91
C VAL A 260 10.25 -10.66 -25.79
N HIS A 261 9.35 -10.69 -26.77
CA HIS A 261 9.09 -9.57 -27.67
C HIS A 261 7.72 -8.96 -27.40
N VAL A 262 7.61 -7.65 -27.64
CA VAL A 262 6.38 -6.89 -27.49
C VAL A 262 6.09 -6.24 -28.82
N ASP A 263 5.03 -6.69 -29.46
CA ASP A 263 4.66 -6.30 -30.81
C ASP A 263 3.29 -5.61 -30.80
N PHE A 264 3.10 -4.66 -31.71
CA PHE A 264 1.81 -4.00 -31.91
C PHE A 264 0.86 -4.92 -32.71
N ASP A 265 -0.32 -5.18 -32.16
CA ASP A 265 -1.33 -6.02 -32.81
C ASP A 265 -2.33 -5.17 -33.59
N SER A 266 -1.99 -4.87 -34.85
CA SER A 266 -2.84 -4.08 -35.75
C SER A 266 -4.14 -4.79 -36.16
N GLY A 267 -4.27 -6.11 -35.90
CA GLY A 267 -5.42 -6.92 -36.28
C GLY A 267 -6.61 -6.79 -35.31
N ASN A 268 -6.38 -6.33 -34.08
CA ASN A 268 -7.40 -6.30 -33.02
C ASN A 268 -7.98 -4.90 -32.78
N ARG A 269 -8.75 -4.40 -33.75
CA ARG A 269 -9.41 -3.08 -33.72
C ARG A 269 -10.44 -2.87 -32.60
N TRP A 270 -10.92 -3.93 -31.95
CA TRP A 270 -11.93 -3.86 -30.88
C TRP A 270 -11.39 -3.27 -29.56
N LEU A 271 -10.06 -3.24 -29.38
CA LEU A 271 -9.34 -2.66 -28.23
C LEU A 271 -8.66 -1.32 -28.56
N THR A 272 -8.65 -0.89 -29.82
CA THR A 272 -8.02 0.37 -30.23
C THR A 272 -9.09 1.45 -30.27
N ARG A 273 -9.14 2.29 -29.23
CA ARG A 273 -10.09 3.40 -29.14
C ARG A 273 -9.34 4.67 -28.79
N ALA A 274 -9.47 5.69 -29.63
CA ALA A 274 -9.23 7.07 -29.23
C ALA A 274 -10.58 7.67 -28.77
N VAL A 275 -10.78 7.74 -27.46
CA VAL A 275 -12.00 8.31 -26.85
C VAL A 275 -11.69 9.73 -26.40
N ILE A 276 -12.43 10.69 -26.94
CA ILE A 276 -12.40 12.08 -26.45
C ILE A 276 -13.13 12.08 -25.11
N VAL A 277 -12.42 12.40 -24.02
CA VAL A 277 -13.05 12.50 -22.70
C VAL A 277 -13.83 13.80 -22.66
N GLU A 278 -15.17 13.72 -22.64
CA GLU A 278 -16.04 14.90 -22.58
C GLU A 278 -15.71 15.74 -21.33
N GLY A 279 -15.53 17.05 -21.54
CA GLY A 279 -15.21 18.03 -20.49
C GLY A 279 -13.73 18.18 -20.09
N GLY A 280 -12.80 17.36 -20.60
CA GLY A 280 -11.45 17.26 -20.04
C GLY A 280 -10.26 17.75 -20.87
N GLY A 281 -10.43 18.25 -22.09
CA GLY A 281 -9.29 18.70 -22.95
C GLY A 281 -8.26 17.62 -23.28
N ARG A 282 -8.54 16.35 -22.98
CA ARG A 282 -7.65 15.19 -23.08
C ARG A 282 -8.29 14.09 -23.94
N VAL A 283 -7.48 13.40 -24.74
CA VAL A 283 -7.87 12.28 -25.59
C VAL A 283 -7.23 11.01 -25.05
N ARG A 284 -8.05 10.03 -24.75
CA ARG A 284 -7.57 8.73 -24.29
C ARG A 284 -7.30 7.84 -25.49
N VAL A 285 -6.07 7.36 -25.63
CA VAL A 285 -5.62 6.48 -26.70
C VAL A 285 -5.35 5.09 -26.11
N GLU A 286 -5.98 4.08 -26.67
CA GLU A 286 -5.79 2.68 -26.31
C GLU A 286 -5.03 1.95 -27.44
N LEU A 287 -3.82 1.43 -27.17
CA LEU A 287 -2.98 0.71 -28.14
C LEU A 287 -2.85 -0.78 -27.78
N PRO A 288 -3.39 -1.71 -28.58
CA PRO A 288 -3.25 -3.14 -28.32
C PRO A 288 -1.82 -3.62 -28.58
N LEU A 289 -1.23 -4.25 -27.58
CA LEU A 289 0.07 -4.91 -27.67
C LEU A 289 -0.09 -6.42 -27.42
N THR A 290 0.72 -7.19 -28.14
CA THR A 290 0.86 -8.63 -27.94
C THR A 290 2.27 -8.94 -27.46
N ILE A 291 2.37 -9.83 -26.48
CA ILE A 291 3.64 -10.34 -25.95
C ILE A 291 3.88 -11.72 -26.57
N THR A 292 5.02 -11.88 -27.24
CA THR A 292 5.45 -13.13 -27.86
C THR A 292 6.74 -13.64 -27.21
N GLY A 293 7.01 -14.95 -27.35
CA GLY A 293 8.23 -15.58 -26.82
C GLY A 293 8.28 -15.74 -25.29
N LEU A 294 7.12 -15.77 -24.61
CA LEU A 294 7.05 -16.11 -23.19
C LEU A 294 7.43 -17.58 -22.95
N PRO A 295 8.28 -17.89 -21.96
CA PRO A 295 8.56 -19.27 -21.58
C PRO A 295 7.27 -20.02 -21.19
N ALA A 296 7.24 -21.33 -21.45
CA ALA A 296 6.07 -22.16 -21.18
C ALA A 296 5.64 -22.08 -19.70
N GLY A 297 4.35 -21.82 -19.47
CA GLY A 297 3.77 -21.70 -18.12
C GLY A 297 3.99 -20.35 -17.44
N MET A 298 4.58 -19.36 -18.12
CA MET A 298 4.71 -17.99 -17.61
C MET A 298 3.61 -17.06 -18.12
N ILE A 299 3.28 -16.06 -17.32
CA ILE A 299 2.30 -15.02 -17.60
C ILE A 299 3.00 -13.67 -17.41
N ALA A 300 2.87 -12.76 -18.37
CA ALA A 300 3.39 -11.40 -18.22
C ALA A 300 2.29 -10.45 -17.75
N LYS A 301 2.61 -9.62 -16.75
CA LYS A 301 1.77 -8.52 -16.30
C LYS A 301 2.47 -7.19 -16.57
N PRO A 302 1.93 -6.33 -17.44
CA PRO A 302 2.41 -4.97 -17.60
C PRO A 302 2.24 -4.18 -16.30
N GLU A 303 3.27 -3.43 -15.90
CA GLU A 303 3.23 -2.57 -14.70
C GLU A 303 3.33 -1.09 -15.02
N GLY A 304 3.92 -0.75 -16.16
CA GLY A 304 4.16 0.62 -16.58
C GLY A 304 4.62 0.68 -18.02
N PHE A 305 4.48 1.84 -18.62
CA PHE A 305 5.05 2.11 -19.93
C PHE A 305 5.56 3.55 -20.01
N SER A 306 6.61 3.73 -20.80
CA SER A 306 7.08 5.04 -21.24
C SER A 306 6.99 5.08 -22.75
N VAL A 307 6.36 6.11 -23.31
CA VAL A 307 6.12 6.26 -24.74
C VAL A 307 6.46 7.68 -25.18
N ASP A 308 7.21 7.76 -26.27
CA ASP A 308 7.55 8.95 -27.02
C ASP A 308 6.88 8.85 -28.40
N LEU A 309 5.99 9.78 -28.71
CA LEU A 309 5.38 9.95 -30.03
C LEU A 309 6.17 11.00 -30.80
N GLN A 310 6.70 10.63 -31.96
CA GLN A 310 7.41 11.52 -32.86
C GLN A 310 6.60 11.69 -34.15
N ALA A 311 6.19 12.92 -34.43
CA ALA A 311 5.54 13.28 -35.67
C ALA A 311 6.57 13.67 -36.76
N PRO A 312 6.24 13.58 -38.06
CA PRO A 312 7.15 13.95 -39.15
C PRO A 312 7.60 15.41 -39.13
N ASP A 313 6.79 16.29 -38.53
CA ASP A 313 7.08 17.72 -38.33
C ASP A 313 8.11 18.00 -37.21
N GLY A 314 8.60 16.94 -36.54
CA GLY A 314 9.53 17.02 -35.42
C GLY A 314 8.86 17.25 -34.07
N ALA A 315 7.53 17.34 -34.00
CA ALA A 315 6.81 17.44 -32.74
C ALA A 315 6.97 16.14 -31.94
N MET A 316 7.37 16.28 -30.68
CA MET A 316 7.55 15.17 -29.75
C MET A 316 6.59 15.29 -28.58
N TRP A 317 5.94 14.19 -28.24
CA TRP A 317 5.15 14.06 -27.02
C TRP A 317 5.66 12.87 -26.22
N GLN A 318 5.94 13.09 -24.94
CA GLN A 318 6.48 12.08 -24.04
C GLN A 318 5.52 11.82 -22.88
N ALA A 319 5.35 10.56 -22.54
CA ALA A 319 4.64 10.11 -21.35
C ALA A 319 5.40 9.00 -20.62
N ASP A 320 5.43 9.09 -19.29
CA ASP A 320 5.77 8.00 -18.37
C ASP A 320 4.53 7.76 -17.51
N GLN A 321 3.74 6.71 -17.83
CA GLN A 321 2.42 6.48 -17.26
C GLN A 321 2.27 5.06 -16.72
N LEU A 322 1.50 4.95 -15.63
CA LEU A 322 0.96 3.69 -15.13
C LEU A 322 -0.22 3.29 -16.03
N PRO A 323 -0.41 1.99 -16.34
CA PRO A 323 -1.56 1.55 -17.12
C PRO A 323 -2.85 1.83 -16.35
N LEU A 324 -3.74 2.62 -16.95
CA LEU A 324 -5.04 2.98 -16.38
C LEU A 324 -5.98 1.76 -16.25
N ARG A 325 -5.93 0.83 -17.20
CA ARG A 325 -6.54 -0.51 -17.12
C ARG A 325 -5.75 -1.54 -17.90
N ILE A 326 -5.67 -2.76 -17.37
CA ILE A 326 -5.10 -3.92 -18.06
C ILE A 326 -6.26 -4.84 -18.42
N ALA A 327 -6.84 -4.71 -19.61
CA ALA A 327 -7.76 -5.73 -20.10
C ALA A 327 -6.94 -6.94 -20.58
N SER A 328 -6.58 -7.86 -19.66
CA SER A 328 -5.88 -9.08 -20.02
C SER A 328 -6.82 -10.27 -20.11
N LYS A 329 -7.00 -10.81 -21.32
CA LYS A 329 -7.30 -12.24 -21.47
C LYS A 329 -5.96 -12.97 -21.58
N MET A 330 -5.62 -13.73 -20.54
CA MET A 330 -4.49 -14.67 -20.53
C MET A 330 -3.09 -14.09 -20.81
N GLY A 331 -2.72 -12.94 -20.24
CA GLY A 331 -1.31 -12.51 -20.11
C GLY A 331 -0.49 -12.30 -21.39
N GLN A 332 -1.10 -12.44 -22.57
CA GLN A 332 -0.45 -12.31 -23.87
C GLN A 332 -0.92 -11.08 -24.64
N LYS A 333 -2.14 -10.59 -24.37
CA LYS A 333 -2.67 -9.38 -24.99
C LYS A 333 -3.07 -8.38 -23.91
N PHE A 334 -2.72 -7.13 -24.13
CA PHE A 334 -3.10 -6.02 -23.27
C PHE A 334 -3.27 -4.74 -24.10
N SER A 335 -4.07 -3.80 -23.59
CA SER A 335 -4.19 -2.47 -24.20
C SER A 335 -3.42 -1.46 -23.34
N LEU A 336 -2.55 -0.69 -23.98
CA LEU A 336 -1.92 0.47 -23.37
C LEU A 336 -2.88 1.65 -23.44
N GLU A 337 -3.40 2.05 -22.30
CA GLU A 337 -4.25 3.23 -22.16
C GLU A 337 -3.37 4.44 -21.79
N ALA A 338 -3.23 5.40 -22.70
CA ALA A 338 -2.49 6.64 -22.51
C ALA A 338 -3.41 7.84 -22.69
N THR A 339 -3.13 8.94 -21.99
CA THR A 339 -3.90 10.18 -22.13
C THR A 339 -3.06 11.27 -22.78
N VAL A 340 -3.49 11.73 -23.94
CA VAL A 340 -2.82 12.72 -24.78
C VAL A 340 -3.58 14.05 -24.72
N ASP A 341 -2.87 15.17 -24.84
CA ASP A 341 -3.53 16.49 -24.94
C ASP A 341 -4.36 16.59 -26.23
N SER A 342 -5.56 17.15 -26.15
CA SER A 342 -6.47 17.23 -27.29
C SER A 342 -5.98 18.12 -28.44
N ALA A 343 -5.21 19.18 -28.14
CA ALA A 343 -4.64 20.05 -29.16
C ALA A 343 -3.50 19.35 -29.90
N PHE A 344 -2.67 18.58 -29.17
CA PHE A 344 -1.66 17.72 -29.78
C PHE A 344 -2.31 16.63 -30.64
N TYR A 345 -3.28 15.89 -30.09
CA TYR A 345 -3.98 14.81 -30.80
C TYR A 345 -4.58 15.30 -32.12
N ARG A 346 -5.34 16.41 -32.12
CA ARG A 346 -5.98 16.93 -33.34
C ARG A 346 -4.97 17.31 -34.43
N ARG A 347 -3.77 17.75 -34.05
CA ARG A 347 -2.72 18.12 -34.99
C ARG A 347 -2.09 16.91 -35.66
N VAL A 348 -1.85 15.85 -34.89
CA VAL A 348 -1.01 14.73 -35.33
C VAL A 348 -1.79 13.46 -35.68
N LYS A 349 -3.12 13.45 -35.51
CA LYS A 349 -3.92 12.22 -35.63
C LYS A 349 -3.86 11.55 -37.00
N ASP A 350 -3.76 12.33 -38.08
CA ASP A 350 -3.78 11.83 -39.46
C ASP A 350 -2.37 11.68 -40.05
N GLU A 351 -1.34 12.08 -39.30
CA GLU A 351 0.07 11.96 -39.68
C GLU A 351 0.60 10.55 -39.37
N PRO A 352 1.57 10.03 -40.16
CA PRO A 352 2.25 8.77 -39.83
C PRO A 352 3.22 8.98 -38.67
N LEU A 353 2.80 8.59 -37.46
CA LEU A 353 3.61 8.75 -36.26
C LEU A 353 4.59 7.61 -36.08
N LYS A 354 5.76 7.94 -35.54
CA LYS A 354 6.72 6.99 -35.03
C LYS A 354 6.59 6.93 -33.52
N VAL A 355 6.23 5.76 -33.00
CA VAL A 355 6.11 5.51 -31.55
C VAL A 355 7.34 4.78 -31.10
N ARG A 356 8.05 5.34 -30.11
CA ARG A 356 9.14 4.67 -29.40
C ARG A 356 8.78 4.56 -27.95
N GLY A 357 9.00 3.41 -27.34
CA GLY A 357 8.64 3.24 -25.94
C GLY A 357 9.38 2.12 -25.26
N SER A 358 9.15 2.03 -23.95
CA SER A 358 9.58 0.94 -23.10
C SER A 358 8.39 0.45 -22.29
N VAL A 359 8.11 -0.84 -22.38
CA VAL A 359 7.12 -1.53 -21.53
C VAL A 359 7.86 -2.20 -20.39
N TYR A 360 7.41 -1.93 -19.17
CA TYR A 360 7.91 -2.54 -17.94
C TYR A 360 6.90 -3.59 -17.49
N MET A 361 7.37 -4.82 -17.28
CA MET A 361 6.49 -5.94 -16.96
C MET A 361 7.13 -6.89 -15.94
N THR A 362 6.26 -7.55 -15.19
CA THR A 362 6.65 -8.62 -14.27
C THR A 362 6.20 -9.95 -14.85
N LEU A 363 7.13 -10.89 -14.93
CA LEU A 363 6.89 -12.26 -15.34
C LEU A 363 6.50 -13.09 -14.13
N PHE A 364 5.36 -13.75 -14.23
CA PHE A 364 4.80 -14.63 -13.23
C PHE A 364 4.91 -16.09 -13.68
N GLY A 365 5.25 -17.00 -12.77
CA GLY A 365 5.26 -18.44 -13.04
C GLY A 365 5.06 -19.27 -11.78
N ASN A 366 5.42 -20.55 -11.82
CA ASN A 366 5.26 -21.49 -10.70
C ASN A 366 3.81 -21.52 -10.17
N ARG A 367 2.84 -21.74 -11.07
CA ARG A 367 1.41 -21.77 -10.71
C ARG A 367 1.14 -22.89 -9.70
N GLN A 368 0.47 -22.55 -8.60
CA GLN A 368 -0.03 -23.50 -7.63
C GLN A 368 -1.54 -23.33 -7.47
N THR A 369 -2.26 -24.46 -7.33
CA THR A 369 -3.71 -24.47 -7.14
C THR A 369 -4.03 -25.20 -5.85
N VAL A 370 -4.70 -24.52 -4.92
CA VAL A 370 -5.18 -25.12 -3.67
C VAL A 370 -6.69 -25.13 -3.65
N ARG A 371 -7.25 -26.27 -3.25
CA ARG A 371 -8.69 -26.45 -3.07
C ARG A 371 -9.06 -26.12 -1.63
N VAL A 372 -10.06 -25.27 -1.46
CA VAL A 372 -10.60 -24.85 -0.17
C VAL A 372 -12.05 -25.34 -0.11
N PRO A 373 -12.33 -26.43 0.65
CA PRO A 373 -13.67 -26.94 0.79
C PRO A 373 -14.55 -25.95 1.55
N PHE A 374 -15.84 -25.92 1.25
CA PHE A 374 -16.79 -25.13 2.03
C PHE A 374 -17.00 -25.76 3.41
N GLY A 375 -16.76 -24.99 4.47
CA GLY A 375 -16.95 -25.41 5.85
C GLY A 375 -16.23 -24.51 6.84
N ASP A 376 -16.27 -24.89 8.12
CA ASP A 376 -15.67 -24.10 9.20
C ASP A 376 -14.16 -24.27 9.33
N ARG A 377 -13.56 -25.15 8.50
CA ARG A 377 -12.13 -25.45 8.56
C ARG A 377 -11.36 -24.53 7.62
N SER A 378 -10.40 -23.81 8.18
CA SER A 378 -9.43 -23.06 7.37
C SER A 378 -8.32 -23.96 6.84
N VAL A 379 -7.85 -23.67 5.63
CA VAL A 379 -6.81 -24.42 4.90
C VAL A 379 -5.59 -23.51 4.68
N PRO A 380 -4.37 -23.99 4.96
CA PRO A 380 -3.16 -23.25 4.63
C PRO A 380 -2.98 -23.23 3.10
N VAL A 381 -2.84 -22.04 2.53
CA VAL A 381 -2.53 -21.81 1.12
C VAL A 381 -1.09 -21.31 1.03
N PRO A 382 -0.17 -22.05 0.38
CA PRO A 382 1.22 -21.66 0.27
C PRO A 382 1.36 -20.24 -0.25
N ARG A 383 2.23 -19.47 0.41
CA ARG A 383 2.54 -18.07 0.09
C ARG A 383 1.39 -17.08 0.18
N VAL A 384 0.18 -17.51 0.52
CA VAL A 384 -0.95 -16.62 0.83
C VAL A 384 -1.17 -16.54 2.32
N GLY A 385 -1.20 -17.68 3.01
CA GLY A 385 -1.49 -17.75 4.43
C GLY A 385 -2.59 -18.75 4.67
N VAL A 386 -3.70 -18.32 5.29
CA VAL A 386 -4.80 -19.20 5.67
C VAL A 386 -6.09 -18.74 4.99
N CYS A 387 -6.74 -19.64 4.26
CA CYS A 387 -8.00 -19.37 3.57
C CYS A 387 -9.15 -20.20 4.13
N SER A 388 -10.34 -19.63 4.17
CA SER A 388 -11.57 -20.28 4.63
C SER A 388 -12.69 -20.00 3.63
N ALA A 389 -13.47 -21.02 3.27
CA ALA A 389 -14.60 -20.90 2.37
C ALA A 389 -15.90 -21.30 3.07
N SER A 390 -16.99 -20.59 2.83
CA SER A 390 -18.30 -20.90 3.41
C SER A 390 -19.44 -20.76 2.40
N GLY A 391 -20.50 -21.53 2.64
CA GLY A 391 -21.82 -21.27 2.08
C GLY A 391 -22.67 -20.50 3.09
N GLY A 392 -23.41 -19.51 2.61
CA GLY A 392 -24.43 -18.80 3.38
C GLY A 392 -25.61 -19.71 3.69
N ALA A 393 -26.37 -19.35 4.73
CA ALA A 393 -27.46 -20.18 5.28
C ALA A 393 -28.52 -20.62 4.25
N ASN A 394 -28.68 -19.87 3.15
CA ASN A 394 -29.66 -20.14 2.10
C ASN A 394 -29.09 -20.93 0.91
N GLY A 395 -27.80 -21.32 0.93
CA GLY A 395 -27.13 -22.00 -0.18
C GLY A 395 -26.92 -21.15 -1.45
N GLN A 396 -27.22 -19.85 -1.38
CA GLN A 396 -27.19 -18.90 -2.51
C GLN A 396 -26.10 -17.83 -2.40
N SER A 397 -25.23 -17.93 -1.40
CA SER A 397 -24.11 -17.00 -1.24
C SER A 397 -22.89 -17.78 -0.79
N TYR A 398 -21.78 -17.66 -1.49
CA TYR A 398 -20.54 -18.34 -1.17
C TYR A 398 -19.47 -17.29 -0.91
N PHE A 399 -18.72 -17.47 0.17
CA PHE A 399 -17.64 -16.57 0.56
C PHE A 399 -16.33 -17.34 0.62
N LEU A 400 -15.25 -16.69 0.18
CA LEU A 400 -13.89 -17.17 0.34
C LEU A 400 -13.06 -16.03 0.89
N ILE A 401 -12.37 -16.26 2.00
CA ILE A 401 -11.58 -15.25 2.70
C ILE A 401 -10.19 -15.83 2.91
N CYS A 402 -9.17 -15.08 2.50
CA CYS A 402 -7.77 -15.42 2.67
C CYS A 402 -7.09 -14.37 3.56
N SER A 403 -6.37 -14.84 4.58
CA SER A 403 -5.69 -14.02 5.58
C SER A 403 -4.19 -14.24 5.53
N SER A 404 -3.42 -13.16 5.51
CA SER A 404 -1.96 -13.11 5.48
C SER A 404 -1.45 -12.29 6.67
N ALA A 405 -0.32 -12.68 7.27
CA ALA A 405 0.31 -11.90 8.32
C ALA A 405 1.10 -10.72 7.75
N PHE A 406 0.93 -9.54 8.36
CA PHE A 406 1.67 -8.28 8.19
C PHE A 406 1.72 -7.63 6.81
N ARG A 407 1.54 -8.39 5.74
CA ARG A 407 1.44 -7.92 4.36
C ARG A 407 0.65 -8.95 3.55
N PHE A 408 0.00 -8.49 2.49
CA PHE A 408 -0.46 -9.44 1.48
C PHE A 408 0.76 -9.86 0.64
N PRO A 409 0.90 -11.15 0.27
CA PRO A 409 2.04 -11.59 -0.52
C PRO A 409 2.14 -10.92 -1.89
N PRO A 410 3.36 -10.78 -2.43
CA PRO A 410 3.58 -10.28 -3.76
C PRO A 410 3.30 -11.38 -4.79
N VAL A 411 2.12 -11.99 -4.79
CA VAL A 411 1.73 -13.02 -5.76
C VAL A 411 0.51 -12.57 -6.54
N LEU A 412 0.45 -12.97 -7.81
CA LEU A 412 -0.80 -12.91 -8.56
C LEU A 412 -1.66 -14.07 -8.07
N PHE A 413 -2.89 -13.81 -7.68
CA PHE A 413 -3.81 -14.88 -7.30
C PHE A 413 -5.16 -14.67 -7.98
N SER A 414 -5.83 -15.78 -8.23
CA SER A 414 -7.19 -15.80 -8.74
C SER A 414 -8.03 -16.78 -7.94
N TYR A 415 -9.25 -16.38 -7.66
CA TYR A 415 -10.23 -17.22 -6.98
C TYR A 415 -11.17 -17.79 -8.03
N SER A 416 -11.44 -19.10 -7.98
CA SER A 416 -12.53 -19.69 -8.75
C SER A 416 -13.45 -20.53 -7.88
N PHE A 417 -14.72 -20.60 -8.24
CA PHE A 417 -15.69 -21.47 -7.60
C PHE A 417 -16.11 -22.59 -8.55
N LYS A 418 -16.08 -23.84 -8.06
CA LYS A 418 -16.41 -25.03 -8.85
C LYS A 418 -17.79 -25.59 -8.52
N GLN A 419 -18.57 -25.83 -9.57
CA GLN A 419 -19.80 -26.58 -9.49
C GLN A 419 -19.52 -28.09 -9.54
N SER A 420 -20.20 -28.87 -8.70
CA SER A 420 -20.23 -30.33 -8.82
C SER A 420 -21.47 -30.71 -9.64
N ALA A 421 -21.31 -30.83 -10.96
CA ALA A 421 -22.28 -31.50 -11.82
C ALA A 421 -21.64 -32.81 -12.29
N LYS A 422 -22.42 -33.90 -12.25
CA LYS A 422 -21.98 -35.31 -12.24
C LYS A 422 -20.98 -35.78 -13.31
N GLU A 423 -20.57 -34.98 -14.30
CA GLU A 423 -19.58 -35.39 -15.30
C GLU A 423 -18.73 -34.24 -15.88
N ALA A 424 -18.90 -32.99 -15.45
CA ALA A 424 -18.06 -31.87 -15.91
C ALA A 424 -17.90 -30.78 -14.83
N VAL A 425 -16.67 -30.56 -14.40
CA VAL A 425 -16.30 -29.56 -13.38
C VAL A 425 -16.15 -28.18 -14.05
N GLN A 426 -17.22 -27.40 -14.11
CA GLN A 426 -17.23 -26.07 -14.71
C GLN A 426 -16.89 -24.96 -13.68
N ASP A 427 -16.03 -24.01 -14.07
CA ASP A 427 -15.80 -22.79 -13.28
C ASP A 427 -16.99 -21.86 -13.44
N VAL A 428 -17.66 -21.53 -12.32
CA VAL A 428 -18.85 -20.68 -12.32
C VAL A 428 -18.47 -19.20 -12.26
N TRP A 429 -17.37 -18.89 -11.58
CA TRP A 429 -16.90 -17.52 -11.43
C TRP A 429 -15.40 -17.54 -11.17
N SER A 430 -14.65 -16.69 -11.87
CA SER A 430 -13.20 -16.52 -11.68
C SER A 430 -12.85 -15.03 -11.64
N SER A 431 -12.31 -14.54 -10.52
CA SER A 431 -11.65 -13.23 -10.51
C SER A 431 -10.19 -13.38 -10.88
N THR A 432 -9.83 -12.95 -12.09
CA THR A 432 -8.44 -12.99 -12.58
C THR A 432 -7.61 -11.81 -12.09
N GLU A 433 -8.25 -10.77 -11.55
CA GLU A 433 -7.56 -9.56 -11.09
C GLU A 433 -7.60 -9.42 -9.57
N PRO A 434 -6.44 -9.22 -8.92
CA PRO A 434 -6.42 -8.89 -7.51
C PRO A 434 -7.12 -7.55 -7.29
N ARG A 435 -8.05 -7.49 -6.32
CA ARG A 435 -8.73 -6.23 -5.94
C ARG A 435 -7.78 -5.19 -5.35
N ARG A 436 -6.59 -5.63 -4.92
CA ARG A 436 -5.53 -4.77 -4.37
C ARG A 436 -4.33 -4.71 -5.31
N PRO A 437 -3.71 -3.53 -5.50
CA PRO A 437 -2.42 -3.42 -6.17
C PRO A 437 -1.39 -4.33 -5.50
N ILE A 438 -0.52 -4.96 -6.29
CA ILE A 438 0.53 -5.84 -5.78
C ILE A 438 1.71 -4.96 -5.35
N SER A 439 2.14 -5.10 -4.10
CA SER A 439 3.34 -4.46 -3.57
C SER A 439 4.50 -5.46 -3.58
N TYR A 440 5.55 -5.12 -4.34
CA TYR A 440 6.77 -5.93 -4.48
C TYR A 440 7.85 -5.56 -3.46
N SER A 441 7.49 -4.86 -2.39
CA SER A 441 8.40 -4.55 -1.29
C SER A 441 9.14 -5.81 -0.83
N PRO A 442 10.47 -5.76 -0.62
CA PRO A 442 11.23 -6.90 -0.09
C PRO A 442 11.04 -7.10 1.43
N PHE A 443 10.39 -6.15 2.10
CA PHE A 443 10.27 -6.13 3.56
C PHE A 443 9.13 -7.02 4.08
N PRO A 444 9.25 -7.61 5.29
CA PRO A 444 8.31 -8.63 5.76
C PRO A 444 6.96 -8.09 6.23
N ALA A 445 6.81 -6.77 6.42
CA ALA A 445 5.54 -6.13 6.76
C ALA A 445 5.26 -4.88 5.93
N GLU A 446 3.99 -4.53 5.79
CA GLU A 446 3.50 -3.27 5.23
C GLU A 446 2.97 -2.36 6.35
N LEU A 447 2.83 -1.07 6.04
CA LEU A 447 2.26 -0.15 7.01
C LEU A 447 0.79 -0.49 7.26
N GLY A 448 0.50 -0.94 8.47
CA GLY A 448 -0.86 -1.18 8.94
C GLY A 448 -0.87 -1.36 10.45
N ILE A 449 -1.96 -0.94 11.09
CA ILE A 449 -2.19 -1.20 12.52
C ILE A 449 -2.63 -2.66 12.74
N SER A 450 -3.34 -3.24 11.77
CA SER A 450 -3.74 -4.65 11.84
C SER A 450 -2.58 -5.54 11.42
N PRO A 451 -2.18 -6.54 12.23
CA PRO A 451 -1.14 -7.49 11.87
C PRO A 451 -1.63 -8.54 10.87
N VAL A 452 -2.92 -8.53 10.52
CA VAL A 452 -3.51 -9.44 9.53
C VAL A 452 -4.13 -8.63 8.40
N SER A 453 -3.70 -8.95 7.18
CA SER A 453 -4.27 -8.45 5.94
C SER A 453 -5.21 -9.51 5.38
N GLN A 454 -6.47 -9.14 5.15
CA GLN A 454 -7.48 -10.05 4.60
C GLN A 454 -7.87 -9.61 3.20
N ASP A 455 -8.04 -10.58 2.31
CA ASP A 455 -8.73 -10.42 1.04
C ASP A 455 -9.91 -11.38 0.98
N PHE A 456 -10.96 -11.00 0.26
CA PHE A 456 -12.15 -11.81 0.15
C PHE A 456 -12.81 -11.72 -1.20
N THR A 457 -13.44 -12.82 -1.58
CA THR A 457 -14.35 -12.89 -2.71
C THR A 457 -15.68 -13.52 -2.31
N PHE A 458 -16.72 -13.21 -3.07
CA PHE A 458 -18.04 -13.78 -2.88
C PHE A 458 -18.72 -14.04 -4.22
N SER A 459 -19.63 -15.01 -4.22
CA SER A 459 -20.48 -15.36 -5.35
C SER A 459 -21.92 -15.53 -4.85
N THR A 460 -22.90 -14.97 -5.57
CA THR A 460 -24.32 -15.04 -5.21
C THR A 460 -25.10 -15.98 -6.15
N VAL A 461 -24.43 -16.97 -6.73
CA VAL A 461 -25.04 -17.87 -7.69
C VAL A 461 -25.96 -18.86 -6.99
N ALA A 462 -27.15 -19.08 -7.54
CA ALA A 462 -28.20 -19.95 -6.99
C ALA A 462 -27.92 -21.47 -7.15
N VAL A 463 -26.72 -21.83 -7.59
CA VAL A 463 -26.32 -23.20 -7.92
C VAL A 463 -25.43 -23.75 -6.79
N PRO A 464 -25.58 -25.03 -6.39
CA PRO A 464 -24.72 -25.63 -5.37
C PRO A 464 -23.25 -25.67 -5.84
N LEU A 465 -22.39 -24.97 -5.11
CA LEU A 465 -20.94 -25.00 -5.31
C LEU A 465 -20.32 -26.04 -4.37
N SER A 466 -19.29 -26.73 -4.87
CA SER A 466 -18.65 -27.85 -4.17
C SER A 466 -17.36 -27.46 -3.47
N GLU A 467 -16.54 -26.64 -4.12
CA GLU A 467 -15.26 -26.17 -3.60
C GLU A 467 -14.92 -24.79 -4.16
N ALA A 468 -14.13 -24.04 -3.40
CA ALA A 468 -13.42 -22.88 -3.89
C ALA A 468 -11.98 -23.28 -4.25
N ARG A 469 -11.39 -22.62 -5.24
CA ARG A 469 -9.99 -22.78 -5.64
C ARG A 469 -9.26 -21.46 -5.53
N VAL A 470 -8.06 -21.53 -4.98
CA VAL A 470 -7.12 -20.42 -4.95
C VAL A 470 -5.96 -20.81 -5.85
N ASP A 471 -5.82 -20.09 -6.96
CA ASP A 471 -4.65 -20.18 -7.83
C ASP A 471 -3.67 -19.07 -7.44
N THR A 472 -2.40 -19.41 -7.30
CA THR A 472 -1.33 -18.47 -7.01
C THR A 472 -0.23 -18.59 -8.04
N VAL A 473 0.36 -17.46 -8.43
CA VAL A 473 1.43 -17.36 -9.41
C VAL A 473 2.47 -16.36 -8.88
N GLU A 474 3.73 -16.75 -8.94
CA GLU A 474 4.83 -16.06 -8.30
C GLU A 474 5.53 -15.09 -9.24
N PRO A 475 5.93 -13.88 -8.82
CA PRO A 475 6.79 -13.02 -9.62
C PRO A 475 8.20 -13.64 -9.66
N LEU A 476 8.65 -13.96 -10.87
CA LEU A 476 9.96 -14.55 -11.13
C LEU A 476 10.97 -13.49 -11.57
N ALA A 477 10.57 -12.61 -12.47
CA ALA A 477 11.43 -11.57 -13.00
C ALA A 477 10.72 -10.25 -13.31
N HIS A 478 11.46 -9.15 -13.17
CA HIS A 478 11.05 -7.83 -13.65
C HIS A 478 11.86 -7.50 -14.90
N ILE A 479 11.20 -7.26 -16.03
CA ILE A 479 11.85 -7.02 -17.32
C ILE A 479 11.38 -5.71 -17.94
N ARG A 480 12.25 -5.14 -18.78
CA ARG A 480 11.97 -3.96 -19.61
C ARG A 480 12.13 -4.34 -21.07
N ARG A 481 11.13 -4.04 -21.90
CA ARG A 481 11.20 -4.23 -23.36
C ARG A 481 10.98 -2.94 -24.10
N ASN A 482 11.79 -2.71 -25.11
CA ASN A 482 11.60 -1.60 -26.02
C ASN A 482 10.54 -1.98 -27.05
N LEU A 483 9.73 -1.00 -27.43
CA LEU A 483 8.71 -1.10 -28.45
C LEU A 483 8.98 0.01 -29.48
N GLU A 484 8.91 -0.32 -30.76
CA GLU A 484 8.96 0.64 -31.85
C GLU A 484 7.81 0.34 -32.81
N ILE A 485 6.93 1.32 -33.02
CA ILE A 485 5.84 1.24 -33.99
C ILE A 485 6.08 2.32 -35.02
N ASN A 486 6.15 1.93 -36.29
CA ASN A 486 6.33 2.86 -37.40
C ASN A 486 4.99 3.06 -38.12
N ASN A 487 4.76 4.28 -38.62
CA ASN A 487 3.59 4.65 -39.41
C ASN A 487 2.24 4.43 -38.69
N LEU A 488 2.18 4.70 -37.38
CA LEU A 488 0.93 4.65 -36.63
C LEU A 488 0.09 5.91 -36.93
N ARG A 489 -1.12 5.74 -37.44
CA ARG A 489 -2.11 6.83 -37.57
C ARG A 489 -3.14 6.70 -36.46
N LEU A 490 -3.26 7.72 -35.61
CA LEU A 490 -4.20 7.67 -34.47
C LEU A 490 -5.66 7.85 -34.91
N GLY A 491 -5.88 8.59 -36.01
CA GLY A 491 -7.21 8.85 -36.58
C GLY A 491 -7.93 7.59 -37.04
N ASP A 492 -7.19 6.55 -37.44
CA ASP A 492 -7.75 5.25 -37.86
C ASP A 492 -8.49 4.52 -36.73
N PHE A 493 -8.32 4.96 -35.48
CA PHE A 493 -8.85 4.34 -34.27
C PHE A 493 -9.79 5.26 -33.48
N GLU A 494 -10.21 6.39 -34.07
CA GLU A 494 -11.13 7.35 -33.44
C GLU A 494 -12.53 6.73 -33.26
N VAL A 495 -12.97 6.60 -32.01
CA VAL A 495 -14.34 6.16 -31.69
C VAL A 495 -15.08 7.33 -31.06
N ARG A 496 -16.04 7.89 -31.80
CA ARG A 496 -16.96 8.90 -31.24
C ARG A 496 -17.93 8.19 -30.30
N PRO A 497 -18.04 8.58 -29.02
CA PRO A 497 -19.10 8.07 -28.17
C PRO A 497 -20.45 8.41 -28.82
N ALA A 498 -21.37 7.44 -28.84
CA ALA A 498 -22.74 7.71 -29.29
C ALA A 498 -23.34 8.80 -28.38
N PRO A 499 -24.06 9.79 -28.93
CA PRO A 499 -24.73 10.77 -28.10
C PRO A 499 -25.66 10.03 -27.14
N VAL A 500 -25.45 10.22 -25.84
CA VAL A 500 -26.42 9.80 -24.83
C VAL A 500 -27.70 10.55 -25.17
N SER A 501 -28.68 9.83 -25.71
CA SER A 501 -29.98 10.43 -25.98
C SER A 501 -30.58 10.89 -24.65
N PRO A 502 -31.20 12.09 -24.61
CA PRO A 502 -31.56 12.79 -23.38
C PRO A 502 -32.51 12.01 -22.46
#